data_AF-A0A3P6BDV0-F1
#
_entry.id   AF-A0A3P6BDV0-F1
#
_cell.length_a   1.000
_cell.length_b   1.000
_cell.length_c   1.000
_cell.angle_alpha   90.00
_cell.angle_beta   90.00
_cell.angle_gamma   90.00
#
_symmetry.space_group_name_H-M   'P 1'
#
loop_
_entity.id
_entity.type
_entity.pdbx_description
1 polymer ?
#
loop_
_entity_poly.entity_id
_entity_poly.type
_entity_poly.pdbx_seq_one_letter_code
_entity_poly.pdbx_strand_id
1 'polypeptide(L)'
;MTLKEALRRAKELKHDLVEVQRDAKPPVCKIVDYAHDKYKNDQVGKERAKAKRAEVTIRPEVKDIHFTPKIMRKSVQLLSTFLIVFIILSLGMMADAKKQCPYKIPISKKLSYCAATLCLADCKKQHGADASGSCSEEKGFCNCVANCKGSR
;
A
#
# COMPACT_ATOMS: atom_id res chain seq x y z
N MET A 1 -15.35 -1.78 56.53
CA MET A 1 -15.52 -0.33 56.38
C MET A 1 -16.99 0.00 56.58
N THR A 2 -17.35 1.04 57.34
CA THR A 2 -18.76 1.43 57.54
C THR A 2 -19.23 2.31 56.37
N LEU A 3 -20.55 2.39 56.13
CA LEU A 3 -21.13 3.24 55.07
C LEU A 3 -20.71 4.71 55.22
N LYS A 4 -20.69 5.22 56.47
CA LYS A 4 -20.28 6.59 56.79
C LYS A 4 -18.83 6.86 56.36
N GLU A 5 -17.95 5.91 56.62
CA GLU A 5 -16.53 6.01 56.25
C GLU A 5 -16.34 5.95 54.73
N ALA A 6 -17.11 5.12 54.02
CA ALA A 6 -17.10 5.08 52.56
C ALA A 6 -17.57 6.40 51.93
N LEU A 7 -18.65 6.99 52.46
CA LEU A 7 -19.16 8.30 52.02
C LEU A 7 -18.17 9.43 52.32
N ARG A 8 -17.46 9.38 53.45
CA ARG A 8 -16.41 10.35 53.79
C ARG A 8 -15.29 10.34 52.75
N ARG A 9 -14.77 9.15 52.43
CA ARG A 9 -13.72 8.99 51.42
C ARG A 9 -14.16 9.42 50.03
N ALA A 10 -15.40 9.13 49.64
CA ALA A 10 -15.95 9.59 48.36
C ALA A 10 -15.96 11.13 48.28
N LYS A 11 -16.39 11.81 49.36
CA LYS A 11 -16.36 13.28 49.45
C LYS A 11 -14.96 13.87 49.42
N GLU A 12 -14.01 13.27 50.14
CA GLU A 12 -12.59 13.70 50.13
C GLU A 12 -11.99 13.63 48.73
N LEU A 13 -12.35 12.59 47.97
CA LEU A 13 -11.89 12.38 46.60
C LEU A 13 -12.73 13.12 45.54
N LYS A 14 -13.79 13.84 45.94
CA LYS A 14 -14.77 14.47 45.04
C LYS A 14 -15.32 13.49 43.98
N HIS A 15 -15.55 12.25 44.39
CA HIS A 15 -16.08 11.18 43.57
C HIS A 15 -17.40 10.66 44.15
N ASP A 16 -18.13 9.89 43.35
CA ASP A 16 -19.39 9.28 43.73
C ASP A 16 -19.16 7.89 44.33
N LEU A 17 -19.93 7.54 45.36
CA LEU A 17 -20.00 6.18 45.87
C LEU A 17 -21.11 5.44 45.12
N VAL A 18 -20.76 4.52 44.23
CA VAL A 18 -21.69 3.76 43.40
C VAL A 18 -21.78 2.31 43.88
N GLU A 19 -23.00 1.81 44.08
CA GLU A 19 -23.25 0.40 44.39
C GLU A 19 -23.13 -0.44 43.11
N VAL A 20 -22.13 -1.34 43.05
CA VAL A 20 -21.89 -2.19 41.88
C VAL A 20 -22.61 -3.53 42.00
N GLN A 21 -22.68 -4.08 43.22
CA GLN A 21 -23.38 -5.34 43.49
C GLN A 21 -24.24 -5.22 44.73
N ARG A 22 -25.56 -5.36 44.53
CA ARG A 22 -26.56 -5.32 45.60
C ARG A 22 -26.77 -6.69 46.25
N ASP A 23 -26.56 -7.77 45.51
CA ASP A 23 -26.86 -9.14 45.95
C ASP A 23 -25.78 -9.73 46.88
N ALA A 24 -24.60 -9.10 46.94
CA ALA A 24 -23.53 -9.49 47.83
C ALA A 24 -23.86 -9.12 49.30
N LYS A 25 -23.47 -9.98 50.24
CA LYS A 25 -23.54 -9.70 51.69
C LYS A 25 -22.12 -9.62 52.27
N PRO A 26 -21.59 -8.42 52.57
CA PRO A 26 -22.19 -7.08 52.43
C PRO A 26 -22.20 -6.55 50.98
N PRO A 27 -23.06 -5.56 50.65
CA PRO A 27 -23.13 -4.98 49.31
C PRO A 27 -21.78 -4.35 48.91
N VAL A 28 -21.42 -4.49 47.64
CA VAL A 28 -20.13 -4.03 47.12
C VAL A 28 -20.30 -2.66 46.47
N CYS A 29 -19.66 -1.65 47.07
CA CYS A 29 -19.64 -0.27 46.58
C CYS A 29 -18.25 0.08 46.01
N LYS A 30 -18.22 0.91 44.98
CA LYS A 30 -17.01 1.42 44.31
C LYS A 30 -17.05 2.95 44.31
N ILE A 31 -15.93 3.59 44.63
CA ILE A 31 -15.79 5.05 44.53
C ILE A 31 -15.29 5.37 43.12
N VAL A 32 -16.08 6.08 42.33
CA VAL A 32 -15.77 6.43 40.93
C VAL A 32 -16.35 7.79 40.55
N ASP A 33 -15.82 8.42 39.52
CA ASP A 33 -16.54 9.45 38.77
C ASP A 33 -17.59 8.77 37.88
N TYR A 34 -18.87 8.92 38.24
CA TYR A 34 -19.96 8.23 37.54
C TYR A 34 -20.09 8.68 36.08
N ALA A 35 -19.87 9.97 35.78
CA ALA A 35 -20.03 10.50 34.44
C ALA A 35 -18.96 9.94 33.50
N HIS A 36 -17.71 9.90 33.96
CA HIS A 36 -16.59 9.36 33.21
C HIS A 36 -16.69 7.84 33.01
N ASP A 37 -17.03 7.09 34.05
CA ASP A 37 -17.16 5.63 33.98
C ASP A 37 -18.30 5.22 33.03
N LYS A 38 -19.44 5.93 33.09
CA LYS A 38 -20.56 5.73 32.16
C LYS A 38 -20.17 6.01 30.71
N TYR A 39 -19.46 7.11 30.46
CA TYR A 39 -19.00 7.45 29.11
C TYR A 39 -18.06 6.39 28.54
N LYS A 40 -17.06 5.95 29.33
CA LYS A 40 -16.15 4.89 28.93
C LYS A 40 -16.87 3.57 28.64
N ASN A 41 -17.81 3.19 29.50
CA ASN A 41 -18.56 1.95 29.31
C ASN A 41 -19.45 1.99 28.05
N ASP A 42 -20.06 3.14 27.76
CA ASP A 42 -20.83 3.35 26.52
C ASP A 42 -19.93 3.29 25.27
N GLN A 43 -18.75 3.92 25.30
CA GLN A 43 -17.78 3.82 24.22
C GLN A 43 -17.35 2.37 23.95
N VAL A 44 -16.95 1.65 24.99
CA VAL A 44 -16.55 0.23 24.89
C VAL A 44 -17.73 -0.62 24.40
N GLY A 45 -18.95 -0.34 24.86
CA GLY A 45 -20.16 -1.00 24.38
C GLY A 45 -20.40 -0.79 22.89
N LYS A 46 -20.23 0.45 22.40
CA LYS A 46 -20.33 0.81 20.98
C LYS A 46 -19.26 0.12 20.14
N GLU A 47 -18.02 0.07 20.60
CA GLU A 47 -16.93 -0.63 19.90
C GLU A 47 -17.17 -2.14 19.84
N ARG A 48 -17.58 -2.76 20.95
CA ARG A 48 -17.97 -4.18 20.99
C ARG A 48 -19.16 -4.47 20.06
N ALA A 49 -20.15 -3.59 20.00
CA ALA A 49 -21.29 -3.74 19.10
C ALA A 49 -20.87 -3.63 17.62
N LYS A 50 -19.95 -2.71 17.30
CA LYS A 50 -19.35 -2.60 15.95
C LYS A 50 -18.54 -3.86 15.60
N ALA A 51 -17.72 -4.37 16.52
CA ALA A 51 -16.95 -5.59 16.33
C ALA A 51 -17.85 -6.82 16.13
N LYS A 52 -18.91 -6.97 16.94
CA LYS A 52 -19.92 -8.03 16.75
C LYS A 52 -20.65 -7.91 15.43
N ARG A 53 -21.01 -6.69 15.00
CA ARG A 53 -21.61 -6.47 13.68
C ARG A 53 -20.64 -6.83 12.56
N ALA A 54 -19.37 -6.48 12.68
CA ALA A 54 -18.35 -6.88 11.72
C ALA A 54 -18.18 -8.41 11.70
N GLU A 55 -18.15 -9.07 12.85
CA GLU A 55 -18.09 -10.53 12.94
C GLU A 55 -19.34 -11.20 12.35
N VAL A 56 -20.54 -10.66 12.59
CA VAL A 56 -21.80 -11.14 12.00
C VAL A 56 -21.84 -10.91 10.50
N THR A 57 -21.31 -9.79 9.99
CA THR A 57 -21.15 -9.57 8.54
C THR A 57 -20.15 -10.56 7.92
N ILE A 58 -19.13 -10.99 8.68
CA ILE A 58 -18.12 -11.96 8.24
C ILE A 58 -18.58 -13.42 8.45
N ARG A 59 -19.62 -13.65 9.26
CA ARG A 59 -20.35 -14.92 9.35
C ARG A 59 -21.63 -14.79 8.51
N PRO A 60 -21.57 -14.85 7.16
CA PRO A 60 -22.78 -15.18 6.43
C PRO A 60 -23.28 -16.49 7.05
N GLU A 61 -24.54 -16.51 7.47
CA GLU A 61 -25.25 -17.78 7.65
C GLU A 61 -24.83 -18.67 6.48
N VAL A 62 -24.38 -19.89 6.78
CA VAL A 62 -24.06 -20.89 5.76
C VAL A 62 -25.39 -21.30 5.11
N LYS A 63 -25.98 -20.38 4.35
CA LYS A 63 -26.90 -20.63 3.26
C LYS A 63 -25.97 -20.91 2.10
N ASP A 64 -26.02 -22.15 1.65
CA ASP A 64 -25.25 -22.73 0.56
C ASP A 64 -24.79 -21.65 -0.43
N ILE A 65 -23.49 -21.32 -0.35
CA ILE A 65 -22.83 -20.47 -1.33
C ILE A 65 -22.96 -21.22 -2.64
N HIS A 66 -23.97 -20.88 -3.43
CA HIS A 66 -24.03 -21.23 -4.83
C HIS A 66 -22.84 -20.52 -5.46
N PHE A 67 -21.72 -21.22 -5.57
CA PHE A 67 -20.50 -20.77 -6.22
C PHE A 67 -20.84 -20.54 -7.70
N THR A 68 -21.34 -19.34 -7.99
CA THR A 68 -21.47 -18.90 -9.37
C THR A 68 -20.06 -18.68 -9.91
N PRO A 69 -19.69 -19.23 -11.07
CA PRO A 69 -18.30 -19.27 -11.59
C PRO A 69 -17.69 -17.90 -11.92
N LYS A 70 -18.40 -16.80 -11.65
CA LYS A 70 -17.92 -15.42 -11.83
C LYS A 70 -16.95 -14.98 -10.72
N ILE A 71 -17.12 -15.46 -9.49
CA ILE A 71 -16.26 -15.09 -8.34
C ILE A 71 -14.88 -15.74 -8.39
N MET A 72 -14.77 -16.98 -8.89
CA MET A 72 -13.47 -17.66 -9.07
C MET A 72 -12.55 -16.92 -10.05
N ARG A 73 -13.09 -16.38 -11.14
CA ARG A 73 -12.27 -15.72 -12.16
C ARG A 73 -11.70 -14.39 -11.67
N LYS A 74 -12.47 -13.61 -10.91
CA LYS A 74 -12.03 -12.31 -10.40
C LYS A 74 -11.05 -12.45 -9.23
N SER A 75 -11.26 -13.44 -8.35
CA SER A 75 -10.34 -13.70 -7.22
C SER A 75 -8.98 -14.23 -7.67
N VAL A 76 -8.92 -15.13 -8.66
CA VAL A 76 -7.64 -15.64 -9.21
C VAL A 76 -6.89 -14.55 -9.99
N GLN A 77 -7.61 -13.73 -10.78
CA GLN A 77 -7.03 -12.57 -11.46
C GLN A 77 -6.44 -11.57 -10.47
N LEU A 78 -7.15 -11.29 -9.37
CA LEU A 78 -6.70 -10.35 -8.35
C LEU A 78 -5.45 -10.87 -7.63
N LEU A 79 -5.45 -12.13 -7.21
CA LEU A 79 -4.28 -12.77 -6.57
C LEU A 79 -3.07 -12.81 -7.49
N SER A 80 -3.27 -13.15 -8.77
CA SER A 80 -2.21 -13.17 -9.78
C SER A 80 -1.62 -11.76 -9.97
N THR A 81 -2.45 -10.72 -10.07
CA THR A 81 -1.99 -9.34 -10.22
C THR A 81 -1.24 -8.87 -8.97
N PHE A 82 -1.71 -9.19 -7.76
CA PHE A 82 -1.00 -8.85 -6.53
C PHE A 82 0.36 -9.54 -6.42
N LEU A 83 0.45 -10.82 -6.78
CA LEU A 83 1.71 -11.56 -6.79
C LEU A 83 2.71 -10.97 -7.80
N ILE A 84 2.24 -10.66 -9.02
CA ILE A 84 3.07 -10.06 -10.07
C ILE A 84 3.58 -8.68 -9.64
N VAL A 85 2.70 -7.82 -9.10
CA VAL A 85 3.09 -6.48 -8.61
C VAL A 85 4.08 -6.59 -7.45
N PHE A 86 3.88 -7.52 -6.51
CA PHE A 86 4.79 -7.74 -5.39
C PHE A 86 6.17 -8.22 -5.87
N ILE A 87 6.22 -9.14 -6.84
CA ILE A 87 7.48 -9.60 -7.45
C ILE A 87 8.18 -8.46 -8.20
N ILE A 88 7.44 -7.67 -8.99
CA ILE A 88 7.98 -6.51 -9.71
C ILE A 88 8.48 -5.44 -8.73
N LEU A 89 7.81 -5.18 -7.61
CA LEU A 89 8.26 -4.20 -6.61
C LEU A 89 9.51 -4.69 -5.85
N SER A 90 9.58 -5.99 -5.58
CA SER A 90 10.69 -6.61 -4.83
C SER A 90 11.95 -6.77 -5.69
N LEU A 91 11.80 -6.96 -7.00
CA LEU A 91 12.90 -7.08 -7.95
C LEU A 91 13.20 -5.77 -8.71
N GLY A 92 12.28 -4.80 -8.70
CA GLY A 92 12.28 -3.61 -9.53
C GLY A 92 12.70 -2.33 -8.83
N MET A 93 13.76 -2.37 -8.02
CA MET A 93 14.61 -1.17 -7.94
C MET A 93 15.39 -1.09 -9.26
N MET A 94 15.26 0.04 -9.98
CA MET A 94 15.85 0.37 -11.29
C MET A 94 14.97 0.12 -12.54
N ALA A 95 13.80 0.76 -12.62
CA ALA A 95 13.26 1.17 -13.92
C ALA A 95 13.51 2.68 -14.06
N ASP A 96 14.74 3.05 -14.35
CA ASP A 96 15.09 4.42 -14.73
C ASP A 96 14.30 4.73 -16.02
N ALA A 97 13.44 5.75 -15.99
CA ALA A 97 12.72 6.22 -17.16
C ALA A 97 13.74 6.95 -18.08
N LYS A 98 14.58 6.17 -18.74
CA LYS A 98 15.65 6.68 -19.61
C LYS A 98 15.00 7.37 -20.79
N LYS A 99 15.03 8.71 -20.80
CA LYS A 99 14.54 9.51 -21.93
C LYS A 99 15.40 9.16 -23.15
N GLN A 100 14.74 8.74 -24.22
CA GLN A 100 15.39 8.32 -25.46
C GLN A 100 15.54 9.52 -26.40
N CYS A 101 16.77 9.92 -26.69
CA CYS A 101 17.10 11.09 -27.51
C CYS A 101 17.54 10.63 -28.92
N PRO A 102 16.96 11.19 -30.01
CA PRO A 102 17.42 10.93 -31.38
C PRO A 102 18.64 11.79 -31.74
N TYR A 103 19.61 11.21 -32.44
CA TYR A 103 20.84 11.84 -32.93
C TYR A 103 21.09 11.43 -34.39
N LYS A 104 21.52 12.39 -35.23
CA LYS A 104 22.00 12.10 -36.59
C LYS A 104 23.51 12.15 -36.63
N ILE A 105 24.16 11.05 -37.02
CA ILE A 105 25.62 10.93 -37.08
C ILE A 105 26.06 10.87 -38.57
N PRO A 106 27.04 11.68 -39.00
CA PRO A 106 27.59 11.58 -40.35
C PRO A 106 28.45 10.32 -40.52
N ILE A 107 28.35 9.66 -41.68
CA ILE A 107 29.16 8.47 -42.00
C ILE A 107 30.62 8.87 -42.24
N SER A 108 31.55 8.10 -41.69
CA SER A 108 32.98 8.34 -41.85
C SER A 108 33.41 8.31 -43.32
N LYS A 109 34.28 9.25 -43.72
CA LYS A 109 34.78 9.45 -45.11
C LYS A 109 35.44 8.22 -45.76
N LYS A 110 35.64 7.14 -45.01
CA LYS A 110 36.20 5.86 -45.51
C LYS A 110 35.16 4.95 -46.18
N LEU A 111 33.86 5.25 -46.08
CA LEU A 111 32.79 4.43 -46.66
C LEU A 111 31.74 5.30 -47.36
N SER A 112 31.39 4.97 -48.60
CA SER A 112 30.43 5.71 -49.43
C SER A 112 28.96 5.32 -49.18
N TYR A 113 28.71 4.30 -48.36
CA TYR A 113 27.40 3.74 -48.06
C TYR A 113 27.22 3.50 -46.56
N CYS A 114 25.96 3.46 -46.10
CA CYS A 114 25.68 3.14 -44.70
C CYS A 114 25.77 1.63 -44.45
N ALA A 115 26.70 1.22 -43.59
CA ALA A 115 26.76 -0.14 -43.07
C ALA A 115 26.15 -0.18 -41.66
N ALA A 116 25.11 -1.00 -41.47
CA ALA A 116 24.37 -1.07 -40.21
C ALA A 116 25.24 -1.42 -39.00
N THR A 117 26.23 -2.30 -39.18
CA THR A 117 27.18 -2.70 -38.13
C THR A 117 28.09 -1.55 -37.70
N LEU A 118 28.59 -0.76 -38.64
CA LEU A 118 29.41 0.42 -38.34
C LEU A 118 28.58 1.55 -37.72
N CYS A 119 27.39 1.81 -38.26
CA CYS A 119 26.45 2.80 -37.73
C CYS A 119 26.08 2.49 -36.27
N LEU A 120 25.81 1.23 -35.93
CA LEU A 120 25.60 0.79 -34.55
C LEU A 120 26.85 0.95 -33.69
N ALA A 121 28.03 0.57 -34.20
CA ALA A 121 29.30 0.68 -33.47
C ALA A 121 29.66 2.14 -33.15
N ASP A 122 29.51 3.06 -34.11
CA ASP A 122 29.78 4.49 -33.93
C ASP A 122 28.77 5.14 -32.99
N CYS A 123 27.48 4.79 -33.10
CA CYS A 123 26.42 5.23 -32.20
C CYS A 123 26.71 4.79 -30.75
N LYS A 124 27.11 3.53 -30.54
CA LYS A 124 27.50 3.03 -29.21
C LYS A 124 28.77 3.69 -28.67
N LYS A 125 29.74 3.98 -29.55
CA LYS A 125 30.98 4.68 -29.18
C LYS A 125 30.73 6.12 -28.70
N GLN A 126 29.76 6.82 -29.29
CA GLN A 126 29.44 8.21 -28.94
C GLN A 126 28.45 8.32 -27.76
N HIS A 127 27.44 7.45 -27.72
CA HIS A 127 26.30 7.60 -26.80
C HIS A 127 26.17 6.52 -25.72
N GLY A 128 27.00 5.46 -25.75
CA GLY A 128 27.05 4.40 -24.73
C GLY A 128 26.53 3.04 -25.23
N ALA A 129 26.68 2.00 -24.42
CA ALA A 129 26.38 0.62 -24.82
C ALA A 129 24.90 0.37 -25.16
N ASP A 130 23.99 1.13 -24.54
CA ASP A 130 22.53 1.06 -24.73
C ASP A 130 22.06 1.75 -26.02
N ALA A 131 22.96 2.34 -26.80
CA ALA A 131 22.59 3.08 -28.01
C ALA A 131 22.25 2.14 -29.18
N SER A 132 21.23 2.51 -29.94
CA SER A 132 20.75 1.82 -31.15
C SER A 132 20.96 2.69 -32.39
N GLY A 133 21.64 2.17 -33.41
CA GLY A 133 21.88 2.85 -34.68
C GLY A 133 21.17 2.15 -35.84
N SER A 134 20.60 2.93 -36.75
CA SER A 134 19.96 2.47 -37.99
C SER A 134 20.39 3.34 -39.17
N CYS A 135 20.49 2.76 -40.36
CA CYS A 135 20.86 3.51 -41.56
C CYS A 135 19.72 4.41 -42.01
N SER A 136 20.03 5.69 -42.27
CA SER A 136 19.05 6.62 -42.83
C SER A 136 18.88 6.38 -44.33
N GLU A 137 17.70 6.70 -44.86
CA GLU A 137 17.43 6.74 -46.30
C GLU A 137 18.20 7.90 -46.98
N GLU A 138 18.57 8.92 -46.19
CA GLU A 138 19.43 10.02 -46.63
C GLU A 138 20.88 9.55 -46.79
N LYS A 139 21.45 9.72 -47.99
CA LYS A 139 22.84 9.35 -48.28
C LYS A 139 23.80 10.06 -47.31
N GLY A 140 24.61 9.28 -46.60
CA GLY A 140 25.69 9.81 -45.75
C GLY A 140 25.37 9.97 -44.26
N PHE A 141 24.19 9.56 -43.78
CA PHE A 141 23.80 9.71 -42.38
C PHE A 141 23.32 8.41 -41.71
N CYS A 142 23.58 8.30 -40.41
CA CYS A 142 23.14 7.23 -39.51
C CYS A 142 22.18 7.82 -38.46
N ASN A 143 21.01 7.21 -38.29
CA ASN A 143 20.03 7.55 -37.25
C ASN A 143 20.36 6.78 -35.98
N CYS A 144 20.88 7.48 -34.98
CA CYS A 144 21.23 6.94 -33.68
C CYS A 144 20.17 7.33 -32.66
N VAL A 145 19.82 6.43 -31.77
CA VAL A 145 18.89 6.69 -30.68
C VAL A 145 19.52 6.17 -29.40
N ALA A 146 19.67 7.02 -28.41
CA ALA A 146 20.33 6.67 -27.17
C ALA A 146 19.74 7.42 -25.98
N ASN A 147 19.97 6.88 -24.79
CA ASN A 147 19.52 7.49 -23.56
C ASN A 147 20.21 8.85 -23.39
N CYS A 148 19.42 9.89 -23.10
CA CYS A 148 19.94 11.24 -22.91
C CYS A 148 20.93 11.23 -21.74
N LYS A 149 22.18 11.64 -21.97
CA LYS A 149 23.17 11.82 -20.90
C LYS A 149 22.81 13.08 -20.10
N GLY A 150 21.99 12.91 -19.07
CA GLY A 150 21.76 13.93 -18.03
C GLY A 150 20.37 14.57 -18.05
N SER A 151 19.57 14.23 -17.05
CA SER A 151 18.79 15.22 -16.32
C SER A 151 19.34 15.22 -14.90
N ARG A 152 20.38 16.00 -14.65
CA ARG A 152 20.68 16.51 -13.31
C ARG A 152 20.38 18.00 -13.32
#